data_AF-A0A967WT10-F1
#
_entry.id   AF-A0A967WT10-F1
#
_cell.length_a   1.000
_cell.length_b   1.000
_cell.length_c   1.000
_cell.angle_alpha   90.00
_cell.angle_beta   90.00
_cell.angle_gamma   90.00
#
_symmetry.space_group_name_H-M   'P 1'
#
loop_
_entity.id
_entity.type
_entity.pdbx_description
1 polymer ?
#
loop_
_entity_poly.entity_id
_entity_poly.type
_entity_poly.pdbx_seq_one_letter_code
_entity_poly.pdbx_strand_id
1 'polypeptide(L)' 'TRELLADCLHSALAGLEHSGLDGKVWVVDNASTDGSAEMVRQRYPDVTLVAHDENLGFAAGNNLALQAMGFG' A
#
# COMPACT_ATOMS: atom_id res chain seq x y z
N THR A 1 -7.19 -12.11 -2.62
CA THR A 1 -6.41 -11.15 -3.45
C THR A 1 -5.04 -10.88 -2.86
N ARG A 2 -4.83 -11.19 -1.57
CA ARG A 2 -3.54 -11.16 -0.86
C ARG A 2 -2.30 -11.57 -1.66
N GLU A 3 -2.28 -12.73 -2.33
CA GLU A 3 -1.08 -13.16 -3.07
C GLU A 3 -0.76 -12.26 -4.27
N LEU A 4 -1.79 -11.81 -5.00
CA LEU A 4 -1.59 -10.85 -6.10
C LEU A 4 -1.04 -9.51 -5.61
N LEU A 5 -1.46 -9.07 -4.40
CA LEU A 5 -0.87 -7.90 -3.76
C LEU A 5 0.60 -8.14 -3.42
N ALA A 6 0.94 -9.30 -2.86
CA ALA A 6 2.31 -9.65 -2.52
C ALA A 6 3.22 -9.67 -3.76
N ASP A 7 2.77 -10.30 -4.84
CA ASP A 7 3.50 -10.33 -6.12
C ASP A 7 3.67 -8.93 -6.71
N CYS A 8 2.63 -8.10 -6.63
CA CYS A 8 2.66 -6.70 -7.08
C CYS A 8 3.67 -5.87 -6.29
N LEU A 9 3.66 -5.97 -4.96
CA LEU A 9 4.60 -5.25 -4.09
C LEU A 9 6.05 -5.69 -4.33
N HIS A 10 6.28 -7.00 -4.50
CA HIS A 10 7.61 -7.52 -4.83
C HIS A 10 8.12 -6.92 -6.15
N SER A 11 7.28 -6.92 -7.19
CA SER A 11 7.62 -6.34 -8.50
C SER A 11 7.87 -4.84 -8.43
N ALA A 12 7.02 -4.08 -7.71
CA ALA A 12 7.17 -2.64 -7.58
C ALA A 12 8.45 -2.23 -6.83
N LEU A 13 8.78 -2.92 -5.74
CA LEU A 13 10.00 -2.65 -4.96
C LEU A 13 11.26 -3.00 -5.76
N ALA A 14 11.29 -4.14 -6.44
CA ALA A 14 12.40 -4.51 -7.32
C ALA A 14 12.56 -3.49 -8.46
N GLY A 15 11.44 -3.01 -9.03
CA GLY A 15 11.45 -1.96 -10.05
C GLY A 15 12.05 -0.65 -9.55
N LEU A 16 11.71 -0.21 -8.35
CA LEU A 16 12.30 0.98 -7.73
C LEU A 16 13.80 0.82 -7.53
N GLU A 17 14.24 -0.29 -6.93
CA GLU A 17 15.65 -0.60 -6.72
C GLU A 17 16.45 -0.56 -8.02
N HIS A 18 15.94 -1.20 -9.08
CA HIS A 18 16.60 -1.25 -10.38
C HIS A 18 16.66 0.12 -11.08
N SER A 19 15.68 0.99 -10.84
CA SER A 19 15.61 2.31 -11.47
C SER A 19 16.58 3.34 -10.88
N GLY A 20 17.04 3.12 -9.65
CA GLY A 20 17.82 4.11 -8.89
C GLY A 20 17.03 5.38 -8.51
N LEU A 21 15.71 5.38 -8.68
CA LEU A 21 14.84 6.47 -8.25
C LEU A 21 14.63 6.41 -6.74
N ASP A 22 14.67 7.57 -6.09
CA ASP A 22 14.18 7.69 -4.73
C ASP A 22 12.64 7.72 -4.76
N GLY A 23 12.02 6.69 -4.19
CA GLY A 23 10.58 6.46 -4.26
C GLY A 23 10.06 5.76 -3.02
N LYS A 24 8.77 5.98 -2.72
CA LYS A 24 8.08 5.36 -1.58
C LYS A 24 6.86 4.60 -2.08
N VAL A 25 6.62 3.42 -1.53
CA VAL A 25 5.44 2.60 -1.83
C VAL A 25 4.44 2.75 -0.68
N TRP A 26 3.20 3.08 -1.05
CA TRP A 26 2.08 3.19 -0.12
C TRP A 26 0.98 2.20 -0.52
N VAL A 27 0.43 1.49 0.46
CA VAL A 27 -0.73 0.62 0.31
C VAL A 27 -1.89 1.24 1.04
N VAL A 28 -3.00 1.43 0.34
CA VAL A 28 -4.28 1.85 0.93
C VAL A 28 -5.15 0.61 1.08
N ASP A 29 -5.33 0.16 2.31
CA ASP A 29 -6.23 -0.93 2.66
C ASP A 29 -7.60 -0.39 3.04
N ASN A 30 -8.63 -0.94 2.40
CA ASN A 30 -9.98 -0.42 2.43
C ASN A 30 -10.92 -1.42 3.14
N ALA A 31 -10.56 -1.75 4.38
CA ALA A 31 -11.16 -2.79 5.22
C ALA A 31 -11.08 -4.21 4.61
N SER A 32 -9.90 -4.64 4.16
CA SER A 32 -9.74 -6.00 3.64
C SER A 32 -9.89 -7.05 4.74
N THR A 33 -10.60 -8.13 4.44
CA THR A 33 -10.84 -9.25 5.39
C THR A 33 -10.02 -10.51 5.07
N ASP A 34 -9.24 -10.50 3.99
CA ASP A 34 -8.43 -11.65 3.54
C ASP A 34 -7.01 -11.70 4.15
N GLY A 35 -6.75 -10.85 5.15
CA GLY A 35 -5.45 -10.75 5.82
C GLY A 35 -4.39 -9.98 5.03
N SER A 36 -4.77 -9.26 3.96
CA SER A 36 -3.83 -8.45 3.16
C SER A 36 -3.11 -7.38 3.98
N ALA A 37 -3.83 -6.60 4.80
CA ALA A 37 -3.23 -5.57 5.65
C ALA A 37 -2.16 -6.15 6.59
N GLU A 38 -2.46 -7.29 7.23
CA GLU A 38 -1.52 -7.93 8.15
C GLU A 38 -0.30 -8.50 7.42
N MET A 39 -0.52 -9.10 6.25
CA MET A 39 0.56 -9.56 5.39
C MET A 39 1.50 -8.41 4.99
N VAL A 40 0.96 -7.23 4.65
CA VAL A 40 1.77 -6.04 4.33
C VAL A 40 2.62 -5.63 5.53
N ARG A 41 2.03 -5.50 6.73
CA ARG A 41 2.75 -5.13 7.96
C ARG A 41 3.90 -6.07 8.28
N GLN A 42 3.71 -7.38 8.09
CA GLN A 42 4.69 -8.39 8.46
C GLN A 42 5.81 -8.56 7.43
N ARG A 43 5.49 -8.48 6.14
CA ARG A 43 6.41 -8.85 5.05
C ARG A 43 7.08 -7.67 4.35
N TYR A 44 6.48 -6.48 4.43
CA TYR A 44 6.93 -5.30 3.69
C TYR A 44 7.11 -4.10 4.63
N PRO A 45 8.09 -4.13 5.54
CA PRO A 45 8.30 -3.07 6.54
C PRO A 45 8.62 -1.70 5.91
N ASP A 46 9.15 -1.66 4.68
CA ASP A 46 9.45 -0.43 3.94
C ASP A 46 8.23 0.15 3.20
N VAL A 47 7.10 -0.57 3.18
CA VAL A 47 5.84 -0.12 2.59
C VAL A 47 5.01 0.58 3.65
N THR A 48 4.54 1.79 3.34
CA THR A 48 3.62 2.50 4.25
C THR A 48 2.20 1.98 4.06
N LEU A 49 1.61 1.42 5.11
CA LEU A 49 0.24 0.93 5.08
C LEU A 49 -0.72 1.95 5.70
N VAL A 50 -1.70 2.40 4.91
CA VAL A 50 -2.87 3.18 5.35
C VAL A 50 -4.06 2.24 5.37
N ALA A 51 -4.43 1.74 6.54
CA ALA A 51 -5.56 0.81 6.68
C ALA A 51 -6.75 1.51 7.33
N HIS A 52 -7.93 1.34 6.71
CA HIS A 52 -9.20 1.84 7.22
C HIS A 52 -10.04 0.70 7.80
N ASP A 53 -10.77 0.99 8.89
CA ASP A 53 -11.69 0.03 9.51
C ASP A 53 -12.98 -0.18 8.68
N GLU A 54 -13.26 0.74 7.76
CA GLU A 54 -14.41 0.71 6.86
C GLU A 54 -13.98 0.87 5.40
N ASN A 55 -14.79 0.34 4.48
CA ASN A 55 -14.57 0.51 3.06
C ASN A 55 -15.09 1.89 2.61
N LEU A 56 -14.17 2.83 2.40
CA LEU A 56 -14.43 4.22 1.98
C LEU A 56 -14.58 4.36 0.45
N GLY A 57 -14.36 3.28 -0.29
CA GLY A 57 -14.25 3.28 -1.75
C GLY A 57 -12.91 3.84 -2.27
N PHE A 58 -12.64 3.61 -3.55
CA PHE A 58 -11.33 3.87 -4.18
C PHE A 58 -10.86 5.34 -4.07
N ALA A 59 -11.71 6.28 -4.47
CA ALA A 59 -11.31 7.70 -4.53
C ALA A 59 -11.08 8.29 -3.14
N ALA A 60 -11.98 8.01 -2.18
CA ALA A 60 -11.87 8.56 -0.84
C ALA A 60 -10.64 8.00 -0.10
N GLY A 61 -10.40 6.68 -0.16
CA GLY A 61 -9.22 6.07 0.43
C GLY A 61 -7.90 6.65 -0.12
N ASN A 62 -7.80 6.78 -1.45
CA ASN A 62 -6.62 7.36 -2.07
C ASN A 62 -6.42 8.83 -1.72
N ASN A 63 -7.50 9.62 -1.64
CA ASN A 63 -7.41 11.03 -1.25
C ASN A 63 -6.93 11.20 0.19
N LEU A 64 -7.36 10.34 1.11
CA LEU A 64 -6.87 10.35 2.50
C LEU A 64 -5.39 9.97 2.58
N ALA A 65 -4.95 8.99 1.79
CA ALA A 65 -3.53 8.63 1.72
C ALA A 65 -2.69 9.78 1.16
N LEU A 66 -3.16 10.48 0.12
CA LEU A 66 -2.50 11.67 -0.40
C LEU A 66 -2.39 12.79 0.65
N GLN A 67 -3.46 13.03 1.41
CA GLN A 67 -3.43 13.98 2.54
C GLN A 67 -2.41 13.57 3.60
N ALA A 68 -2.33 12.28 3.94
CA ALA A 68 -1.33 11.76 4.89
C ALA A 68 0.12 11.91 4.38
N MET A 69 0.33 11.91 3.06
CA MET A 69 1.61 12.23 2.43
C MET A 69 1.93 13.73 2.41
N GLY A 70 0.97 14.59 2.75
CA GLY A 70 1.10 16.05 2.70
C GLY A 70 0.66 16.69 1.38
N PHE A 71 -0.07 15.97 0.52
CA PHE A 71 -0.71 16.53 -0.67
C PHE A 71 -2.14 16.97 -0.32
N GLY A 72 -2.42 18.27 -0.40
CA GLY A 72 -3.73 18.85 -0.11
C GLY A 72 -3.71 20.37 -0.09
#